data_AF-A0A1H7DGD6-F1
#
_entry.id   AF-A0A1H7DGD6-F1
#
_cell.length_a   1.000
_cell.length_b   1.000
_cell.length_c   1.000
_cell.angle_alpha   90.00
_cell.angle_beta   90.00
_cell.angle_gamma   90.00
#
_symmetry.space_group_name_H-M   'P 1'
#
loop_
_entity.id
_entity.type
_entity.pdbx_description
1 polymer ?
#
loop_
_entity_poly.entity_id
_entity_poly.type
_entity_poly.pdbx_seq_one_letter_code
_entity_poly.pdbx_strand_id
1 'polypeptide(L)' 'MTDATAAVSPLRRHMIDDMSLRNLSPPTQRSYIHADNRFSRHFSRSPELLGLEDVRAVRSI' A
#
# COMPACT_ATOMS: atom_id res chain seq x y z
N MET A 1 13.07 5.72 -23.10
CA MET A 1 12.54 4.49 -22.47
C MET A 1 13.19 4.40 -21.09
N THR A 2 12.62 5.11 -20.11
CA THR A 2 13.17 5.18 -18.74
C THR A 2 12.80 3.91 -18.00
N ASP A 3 13.82 3.21 -17.54
CA ASP A 3 13.75 1.99 -16.75
C ASP A 3 12.91 2.24 -15.49
N ALA A 4 11.69 1.70 -15.50
CA ALA A 4 10.73 1.78 -14.41
C ALA A 4 11.10 0.79 -13.31
N THR A 5 12.30 0.92 -12.75
CA THR A 5 12.56 0.43 -11.40
C THR A 5 11.63 1.26 -10.51
N ALA A 6 10.43 0.74 -10.25
CA ALA A 6 9.34 1.45 -9.61
C ALA A 6 9.85 2.10 -8.33
N ALA A 7 10.12 3.41 -8.40
CA ALA A 7 10.57 4.17 -7.26
C ALA A 7 9.56 3.93 -6.13
N VAL A 8 10.06 3.55 -4.96
CA VAL A 8 9.21 3.34 -3.78
C VAL A 8 8.44 4.64 -3.54
N SER A 9 7.11 4.60 -3.70
CA SER A 9 6.28 5.79 -3.46
C SER A 9 6.43 6.25 -2.01
N PRO A 10 6.28 7.57 -1.73
CA PRO A 10 6.29 8.08 -0.37
C PRO A 10 5.40 7.28 0.60
N LEU A 11 4.18 6.94 0.18
CA LEU A 11 3.30 6.10 1.01
C LEU A 11 3.88 4.71 1.30
N ARG A 12 4.47 4.05 0.29
CA ARG A 12 5.08 2.73 0.48
C ARG A 12 6.27 2.79 1.43
N ARG A 13 7.06 3.87 1.39
CA ARG A 13 8.15 4.13 2.32
C ARG A 13 7.61 4.25 3.75
N HIS A 14 6.61 5.10 3.95
CA HIS A 14 5.97 5.28 5.26
C HIS A 14 5.38 3.99 5.83
N MET A 15 4.70 3.18 5.00
CA MET A 15 4.21 1.88 5.43
C MET A 15 5.34 0.97 5.92
N ILE A 16 6.46 0.89 5.19
CA ILE A 16 7.61 0.06 5.58
C ILE A 16 8.22 0.56 6.89
N ASP A 17 8.40 1.88 7.03
CA ASP A 17 8.97 2.49 8.21
C ASP A 17 8.09 2.24 9.45
N ASP A 18 6.78 2.44 9.33
CA ASP A 18 5.80 2.19 10.40
C ASP A 18 5.77 0.71 10.81
N MET A 19 5.80 -0.20 9.83
CA MET A 19 5.80 -1.64 10.11
C MET A 19 7.13 -2.10 10.74
N SER A 20 8.25 -1.50 10.34
CA SER A 20 9.57 -1.78 10.92
C SER A 20 9.65 -1.27 12.36
N LEU A 21 9.12 -0.07 12.64
CA LEU A 21 9.01 0.47 14.00
C LEU A 21 8.18 -0.43 14.92
N ARG A 22 7.17 -1.12 14.37
CA ARG A 22 6.32 -2.09 15.09
C ARG A 22 6.90 -3.51 15.12
N ASN A 23 8.11 -3.73 14.63
CA ASN A 23 8.76 -5.04 14.52
C ASN A 23 7.93 -6.09 13.75
N LEU A 24 7.15 -5.67 12.74
CA LEU A 24 6.45 -6.63 11.89
C LEU A 24 7.46 -7.41 11.04
N SER A 25 7.26 -8.72 10.97
CA SER A 25 8.13 -9.61 10.20
C SER A 25 8.17 -9.23 8.71
N PRO A 26 9.28 -9.46 8.00
CA PRO A 26 9.35 -9.18 6.55
C PRO A 26 8.22 -9.85 5.73
N PRO A 27 7.77 -11.10 6.02
CA PRO A 27 6.57 -11.65 5.40
C PRO A 27 5.29 -10.84 5.64
N THR A 28 5.08 -10.36 6.87
CA THR A 28 3.96 -9.49 7.22
C THR A 28 4.04 -8.17 6.44
N GLN A 29 5.21 -7.54 6.37
CA GLN A 29 5.41 -6.31 5.62
C GLN A 29 5.04 -6.46 4.14
N ARG A 30 5.53 -7.53 3.50
CA ARG A 30 5.18 -7.85 2.10
C ARG A 30 3.68 -8.04 1.89
N SER A 31 3.01 -8.69 2.84
CA SER A 31 1.57 -8.93 2.77
C SER A 31 0.77 -7.62 2.80
N TYR A 32 1.17 -6.68 3.66
CA TYR A 32 0.53 -5.37 3.74
C TYR A 32 0.76 -4.52 2.48
N ILE A 33 2.00 -4.51 1.95
CA ILE A 33 2.30 -3.82 0.68
C ILE A 33 1.51 -4.43 -0.49
N HIS A 34 1.33 -5.75 -0.48
CA HIS A 34 0.51 -6.42 -1.49
C HIS A 34 -0.97 -6.06 -1.38
N ALA A 35 -1.50 -5.97 -0.15
CA ALA A 35 -2.86 -5.54 0.12
C ALA A 35 -3.11 -4.12 -0.40
N ASP A 36 -2.18 -3.19 -0.15
CA ASP A 36 -2.23 -1.81 -0.67
C ASP A 36 -2.30 -1.76 -2.21
N ASN A 37 -1.46 -2.54 -2.89
CA ASN A 37 -1.50 -2.66 -4.34
C ASN A 37 -2.84 -3.21 -4.85
N ARG A 38 -3.39 -4.22 -4.16
CA ARG A 38 -4.69 -4.80 -4.53
C ARG A 38 -5.83 -3.80 -4.31
N PHE A 39 -5.78 -3.07 -3.21
CA PHE A 39 -6.73 -2.02 -2.86
C PHE A 39 -6.72 -0.88 -3.90
N SER A 40 -5.53 -0.40 -4.26
CA SER A 40 -5.33 0.59 -5.33
C SER A 40 -5.95 0.16 -6.66
N ARG A 41 -5.72 -1.11 -7.04
CA ARG A 41 -6.27 -1.70 -8.26
C ARG A 41 -7.80 -1.77 -8.24
N HIS A 42 -8.41 -2.02 -7.08
CA HIS A 42 -9.87 -2.05 -6.97
C HIS A 42 -10.51 -0.70 -7.34
N PHE A 43 -9.87 0.41 -6.95
CA PHE A 43 -10.35 1.76 -7.26
C PHE A 43 -9.76 2.36 -8.54
N SER A 44 -8.79 1.69 -9.17
CA SER A 44 -8.01 2.23 -10.31
C SER A 44 -7.40 3.61 -10.02
N ARG A 45 -6.98 3.82 -8.77
CA ARG A 45 -6.40 5.09 -8.28
C ARG A 45 -5.08 4.81 -7.55
N SER A 46 -4.22 5.83 -7.48
CA SER A 46 -3.03 5.77 -6.63
C SER A 46 -3.46 5.57 -5.17
N PRO A 47 -2.78 4.71 -4.38
CA PRO A 47 -3.10 4.53 -2.97
C PRO A 47 -2.96 5.81 -2.15
N GLU A 48 -2.14 6.75 -2.61
CA GLU A 48 -1.99 8.08 -2.00
C GLU A 48 -3.25 8.94 -2.10
N LEU A 49 -4.17 8.58 -3.00
CA LEU A 49 -5.45 9.26 -3.21
C LEU A 49 -6.63 8.49 -2.57
N LEU A 50 -6.36 7.36 -1.91
CA LEU A 50 -7.38 6.54 -1.26
C LEU A 50 -7.37 6.78 0.24
N GLY A 51 -8.56 6.97 0.80
CA GLY A 51 -8.76 7.32 2.20
C GLY A 51 -9.59 6.31 2.98
N LEU A 52 -9.99 6.71 4.19
CA LEU A 52 -10.79 5.86 5.08
C LEU A 52 -12.15 5.46 4.47
N GLU A 53 -12.76 6.34 3.69
CA GLU A 53 -14.05 6.07 3.04
C GLU A 53 -13.93 4.95 1.99
N ASP A 54 -12.84 4.92 1.21
CA ASP A 54 -12.56 3.84 0.26
C ASP A 54 -12.36 2.49 0.98
N VAL A 55 -11.74 2.52 2.17
CA VAL A 55 -11.57 1.32 3.01
C VAL A 55 -12.93 0.77 3.47
N ARG A 56 -13.86 1.67 3.86
CA ARG A 56 -15.22 1.28 4.26
C ARG A 56 -16.01 0.69 3.08
N ALA A 57 -15.82 1.24 1.88
CA ALA A 57 -16.49 0.75 0.67
C ALA A 57 -16.10 -0.70 0.34
N VAL A 58 -14.81 -1.07 0.45
CA VAL A 58 -14.35 -2.45 0.22
C VAL A 58 -14.86 -3.44 1.27
N ARG A 59 -15.06 -2.99 2.52
CA ARG A 59 -15.50 -3.87 3.62
C ARG A 59 -17.01 -4.16 3.61
N SER A 60 -17.79 -3.45 2.80
CA SER A 60 -19.26 -3.54 2.77
C SER A 60 -19.79 -4.40 1.61
N ILE A 61 -18.91 -5.13 0.93
CA ILE A 61 -19.20 -6.08 -0.16
C ILE A 61 -18.92 -7.50 0.35
#